data_AF-A0A970B268-F1
#
_entry.id   AF-A0A970B268-F1
#
_cell.length_a   1.000
_cell.length_b   1.000
_cell.length_c   1.000
_cell.angle_alpha   90.00
_cell.angle_beta   90.00
_cell.angle_gamma   90.00
#
_symmetry.space_group_name_H-M   'P 1'
#
loop_
_entity.id
_entity.type
_entity.pdbx_description
1 polymer ?
#
loop_
_entity_poly.entity_id
_entity_poly.type
_entity_poly.pdbx_seq_one_letter_code
_entity_poly.pdbx_strand_id
1 'polypeptide(L)'
;MVKPSLGFSTVIALALVLTSAIAAFSQRREALQHGTLWRTLRFDGIERTYRIHVPLKYDGKKQVPVAIVLHGFGGNSKNALEQGKWIEKSEKEGFLAVGLDGTLKSYTVRKFSEQSAFVE
;
A
#
# COMPACT_ATOMS: atom_id res chain seq x y z
N MET A 1 -20.49 38.51 37.54
CA MET A 1 -20.19 37.81 36.28
C MET A 1 -18.69 37.50 36.24
N VAL A 2 -18.30 36.30 36.70
CA VAL A 2 -16.87 35.93 36.84
C VAL A 2 -16.37 35.47 35.48
N LYS A 3 -15.41 36.19 34.89
CA LYS A 3 -14.73 35.73 33.67
C LYS A 3 -13.86 34.54 34.05
N PRO A 4 -14.02 33.36 33.43
CA PRO A 4 -13.12 32.24 33.70
C PRO A 4 -11.72 32.62 33.23
N SER A 5 -10.77 32.71 34.15
CA SER A 5 -9.35 32.82 33.80
C SER A 5 -8.83 31.43 33.49
N LEU A 6 -8.43 31.20 32.25
CA LEU A 6 -7.81 29.95 31.85
C LEU A 6 -6.50 29.78 32.63
N GLY A 7 -6.42 28.76 33.49
CA GLY A 7 -5.23 28.49 34.28
C GLY A 7 -4.06 28.08 33.40
N PHE A 8 -2.84 28.41 33.82
CA PHE A 8 -1.61 28.07 33.10
C PHE A 8 -1.52 26.58 32.75
N SER A 9 -2.01 25.71 33.64
CA SER A 9 -2.09 24.26 33.44
C SER A 9 -3.06 23.86 32.30
N THR A 10 -4.15 24.58 32.11
CA THR A 10 -5.12 24.34 31.02
C THR A 10 -4.52 24.73 29.67
N VAL A 11 -3.76 25.83 29.63
CA VAL A 11 -3.05 26.28 28.42
C VAL A 11 -1.97 25.26 28.02
N ILE A 12 -1.20 24.75 28.98
CA ILE A 12 -0.19 23.71 28.73
C ILE A 12 -0.83 22.42 28.23
N ALA A 13 -1.91 21.96 28.86
CA ALA A 13 -2.63 20.76 28.45
C ALA A 13 -3.16 20.89 27.01
N LEU A 14 -3.73 22.04 26.65
CA LEU A 14 -4.19 22.30 25.28
C LEU A 14 -3.03 22.34 24.29
N ALA A 15 -1.90 22.94 24.64
CA ALA A 15 -0.71 22.97 23.78
C ALA A 15 -0.15 21.57 23.53
N LEU A 16 -0.13 20.68 24.54
CA LEU A 16 0.33 19.29 24.40
C LEU A 16 -0.64 18.44 23.55
N VAL A 17 -1.94 18.67 23.67
CA VAL A 17 -2.94 18.00 22.80
C VAL A 17 -2.81 18.49 21.36
N LEU A 18 -2.57 19.79 21.15
CA LEU A 18 -2.41 20.37 19.81
C LEU A 18 -1.13 19.87 19.12
N THR A 19 0.00 19.79 19.84
CA THR A 19 1.26 19.28 19.28
C THR A 19 1.20 17.79 18.93
N SER A 20 0.54 16.97 19.77
CA SER A 20 0.35 15.54 19.47
C SER A 20 -0.56 15.31 18.27
N ALA A 21 -1.62 16.11 18.09
CA ALA A 21 -2.50 16.04 16.92
C ALA A 21 -1.78 16.42 15.62
N ILE A 22 -0.91 17.43 15.64
CA ILE A 22 -0.11 17.85 14.47
C ILE A 22 0.93 16.78 14.10
N ALA A 23 1.63 16.21 15.09
CA ALA A 23 2.60 15.15 14.86
C ALA A 23 1.94 13.89 14.25
N ALA A 24 0.77 13.49 14.76
CA ALA A 24 0.00 12.36 14.22
C ALA A 24 -0.47 12.60 12.77
N PHE A 25 -0.75 13.85 12.39
CA PHE A 25 -1.09 14.20 11.02
C PHE A 25 0.13 14.17 10.07
N SER A 26 1.32 14.53 10.55
CA SER A 26 2.57 14.45 9.76
C SER A 26 3.07 13.03 9.53
N GLN A 27 2.70 12.07 10.39
CA GLN A 27 3.23 10.71 10.36
C GLN A 27 2.60 9.80 9.28
N ARG A 28 1.61 10.27 8.51
CA ARG A 28 0.73 9.37 7.72
C ARG A 28 1.19 9.06 6.29
N ARG A 29 2.44 9.33 5.96
CA ARG A 29 3.04 8.85 4.71
C ARG A 29 4.33 8.13 5.06
N GLU A 30 4.25 6.82 5.28
CA GLU A 30 5.43 5.99 5.10
C GLU A 30 5.99 6.31 3.71
N ALA A 31 7.21 6.82 3.65
CA ALA A 31 7.90 6.97 2.39
C ALA A 31 7.94 5.58 1.75
N LEU A 32 7.33 5.44 0.57
CA LEU A 32 7.47 4.21 -0.21
C LEU A 32 8.96 4.00 -0.42
N GLN A 33 9.51 2.95 0.19
CA GLN A 33 10.91 2.61 0.02
C GLN A 33 11.20 2.41 -1.47
N HIS A 34 12.32 2.94 -1.94
CA HIS A 34 12.74 2.74 -3.32
C HIS A 34 13.03 1.27 -3.63
N GLY A 35 12.96 0.92 -4.91
CA GLY A 35 13.18 -0.43 -5.39
C GLY A 35 11.92 -1.29 -5.42
N THR A 36 12.12 -2.60 -5.57
CA THR A 36 11.02 -3.56 -5.73
C THR A 36 10.61 -4.14 -4.39
N LEU A 37 9.37 -3.85 -3.98
CA LEU A 37 8.82 -4.24 -2.70
C LEU A 37 7.69 -5.25 -2.88
N TRP A 38 7.61 -6.20 -1.94
CA TRP A 38 6.46 -7.09 -1.81
C TRP A 38 5.38 -6.46 -0.95
N ARG A 39 4.12 -6.62 -1.36
CA ARG A 39 2.96 -6.08 -0.65
C ARG A 39 1.77 -7.03 -0.76
N THR A 40 0.83 -6.87 0.17
CA THR A 40 -0.43 -7.60 0.20
C THR A 40 -1.62 -6.65 0.16
N LEU A 41 -2.72 -7.10 -0.42
CA LEU A 41 -4.00 -6.41 -0.46
C LEU A 41 -5.12 -7.41 -0.19
N ARG A 42 -5.97 -7.13 0.80
CA ARG A 42 -7.17 -7.92 1.05
C ARG A 42 -8.33 -7.37 0.20
N PHE A 43 -8.93 -8.21 -0.62
CA PHE A 43 -10.11 -7.86 -1.42
C PHE A 43 -11.03 -9.08 -1.53
N ASP A 44 -12.34 -8.90 -1.35
CA ASP A 44 -13.31 -10.00 -1.46
C ASP A 44 -12.94 -11.23 -0.60
N GLY A 45 -12.49 -10.99 0.64
CA GLY A 45 -12.07 -12.04 1.58
C GLY A 45 -10.77 -12.78 1.23
N ILE A 46 -10.08 -12.44 0.12
CA ILE A 46 -8.84 -13.07 -0.32
C ILE A 46 -7.67 -12.10 -0.16
N GLU A 47 -6.58 -12.59 0.45
CA GLU A 47 -5.28 -11.89 0.43
C GLU A 47 -4.61 -12.09 -0.93
N ARG A 48 -4.31 -10.97 -1.60
CA ARG A 48 -3.59 -10.93 -2.88
C ARG A 48 -2.22 -10.37 -2.65
N THR A 49 -1.19 -11.01 -3.21
CA THR A 49 0.18 -10.51 -3.20
C THR A 49 0.50 -9.79 -4.50
N TYR A 50 1.35 -8.78 -4.40
CA TYR A 50 1.87 -8.06 -5.55
C TYR A 50 3.27 -7.55 -5.26
N ARG A 51 3.98 -7.20 -6.33
CA ARG A 51 5.23 -6.45 -6.26
C ARG A 51 5.04 -5.08 -6.86
N ILE A 52 5.58 -4.07 -6.20
CA ILE A 52 5.63 -2.69 -6.69
C ILE A 52 7.09 -2.27 -6.79
N HIS A 53 7.47 -1.71 -7.95
CA HIS A 53 8.75 -1.04 -8.11
C HIS A 53 8.57 0.47 -8.01
N VAL A 54 9.34 1.07 -7.11
CA VAL A 54 9.36 2.49 -6.81
C VAL A 54 10.68 3.08 -7.33
N PRO A 55 10.65 3.86 -8.42
CA PRO A 55 11.86 4.45 -9.02
C PRO A 55 12.64 5.34 -8.06
N LEU A 56 13.97 5.31 -8.11
CA LEU A 56 14.84 6.14 -7.25
C LEU A 56 14.50 7.64 -7.29
N LYS A 57 14.01 8.13 -8.44
CA LYS A 57 13.63 9.53 -8.63
C LYS A 57 12.27 9.92 -8.05
N TYR A 58 11.49 8.96 -7.55
CA TYR A 58 10.18 9.22 -6.94
C TYR A 58 10.33 9.62 -5.47
N ASP A 59 9.93 10.85 -5.13
CA ASP A 59 10.08 11.42 -3.78
C ASP A 59 8.81 11.34 -2.91
N GLY A 60 7.74 10.73 -3.43
CA GLY A 60 6.45 10.63 -2.74
C GLY A 60 5.65 11.93 -2.64
N LYS A 61 6.10 13.03 -3.25
CA LYS A 61 5.43 14.35 -3.17
C LYS A 61 4.50 14.60 -4.34
N LYS A 62 4.93 14.25 -5.55
CA LYS A 62 4.13 14.40 -6.78
C LYS A 62 3.45 13.10 -7.14
N GLN A 63 2.20 13.16 -7.60
CA GLN A 63 1.53 11.98 -8.15
C GLN A 63 2.20 11.57 -9.46
N VAL A 64 2.35 10.25 -9.66
CA VAL A 64 2.91 9.66 -10.88
C VAL A 64 1.96 8.56 -11.39
N PRO A 65 2.02 8.21 -12.69
CA PRO A 65 1.24 7.10 -13.22
C PRO A 65 1.59 5.77 -12.55
N VAL A 66 0.65 4.84 -12.59
CA VAL A 66 0.84 3.45 -12.16
C VAL A 66 0.61 2.55 -13.37
N ALA A 67 1.59 1.70 -13.68
CA ALA A 67 1.47 0.67 -14.70
C ALA A 67 1.23 -0.69 -14.02
N ILE A 68 0.07 -1.30 -14.27
CA ILE A 68 -0.25 -2.64 -13.81
C ILE A 68 0.21 -3.64 -14.88
N VAL A 69 1.06 -4.58 -14.49
CA VAL A 69 1.69 -5.56 -15.37
C VAL A 69 1.18 -6.95 -15.01
N LEU A 70 0.54 -7.59 -15.98
CA LEU A 70 -0.05 -8.91 -15.83
C LEU A 70 0.78 -9.96 -16.58
N HIS A 71 1.09 -11.06 -15.91
CA HIS A 71 1.76 -12.19 -16.53
C HIS A 71 0.78 -13.10 -17.28
N GLY A 72 1.30 -13.89 -18.21
CA GLY A 72 0.55 -15.00 -18.83
C GLY A 72 0.42 -16.22 -17.90
N PHE A 73 -0.13 -17.31 -18.43
CA PHE A 73 -0.32 -18.56 -17.68
C PHE A 73 1.00 -19.08 -17.08
N GLY A 74 0.97 -19.54 -15.83
CA GLY A 74 2.15 -20.05 -15.11
C GLY A 74 3.11 -18.98 -14.58
N GLY A 75 2.85 -17.70 -14.82
CA GLY A 75 3.68 -16.59 -14.34
C GLY A 75 3.38 -16.13 -12.91
N ASN A 76 4.07 -15.07 -12.51
CA ASN A 76 3.93 -14.39 -11.22
C ASN A 76 4.34 -12.90 -11.32
N SER A 77 4.18 -12.13 -10.26
CA SER A 77 4.51 -10.70 -10.28
C SER A 77 5.98 -10.39 -10.57
N LYS A 78 6.94 -11.25 -10.19
CA LYS A 78 8.37 -11.06 -10.49
C LYS A 78 8.63 -11.17 -11.99
N ASN A 79 8.18 -12.27 -12.60
CA ASN A 79 8.46 -12.49 -14.02
C ASN A 79 7.69 -11.50 -14.91
N ALA A 80 6.51 -11.05 -14.49
CA ALA A 80 5.76 -9.98 -15.16
C ALA A 80 6.61 -8.71 -15.30
N LEU A 81 7.26 -8.29 -14.20
CA LEU A 81 8.08 -7.09 -14.16
C LEU A 81 9.41 -7.26 -14.90
N GLU A 82 10.08 -8.41 -14.73
CA GLU A 82 11.41 -8.67 -15.31
C GLU A 82 11.37 -8.93 -16.82
N GLN A 83 10.46 -9.77 -17.31
CA GLN A 83 10.44 -10.16 -18.74
C GLN A 83 10.13 -8.97 -19.65
N GLY A 84 9.26 -8.06 -19.19
CA GLY A 84 8.90 -6.85 -19.92
C GLY A 84 9.83 -5.65 -19.68
N LYS A 85 10.89 -5.81 -18.88
CA LYS A 85 11.81 -4.72 -18.48
C LYS A 85 11.08 -3.51 -17.88
N TRP A 86 10.03 -3.78 -17.11
CA TRP A 86 9.17 -2.74 -16.55
C TRP A 86 9.86 -1.96 -15.45
N ILE A 87 10.80 -2.59 -14.73
CA ILE A 87 11.63 -1.96 -13.71
C ILE A 87 12.49 -0.86 -14.35
N GLU A 88 13.26 -1.20 -15.37
CA GLU A 88 14.16 -0.27 -16.07
C GLU A 88 13.37 0.86 -16.74
N LYS A 89 12.22 0.52 -17.33
CA LYS A 89 11.33 1.53 -17.93
C LYS A 89 10.75 2.47 -16.87
N SER A 90 10.40 1.95 -15.70
CA SER A 90 9.87 2.76 -14.60
C SER A 90 10.93 3.72 -14.04
N GLU A 91 12.18 3.29 -13.91
CA GLU A 91 13.32 4.15 -13.54
C GLU A 91 13.52 5.27 -14.57
N LYS A 92 13.52 4.91 -15.85
CA LYS A 92 13.70 5.87 -16.94
C LYS A 92 12.56 6.88 -17.03
N GLU A 93 11.31 6.44 -17.01
CA GLU A 93 10.15 7.27 -17.35
C GLU A 93 9.43 7.85 -16.11
N GLY A 94 9.58 7.27 -14.93
CA GLY A 94 9.08 7.84 -13.68
C GLY A 94 7.65 7.52 -13.33
N PHE A 95 7.26 6.26 -13.49
CA PHE A 95 5.98 5.72 -13.04
C PHE A 95 6.21 4.58 -12.05
N LEU A 96 5.18 4.17 -11.31
CA LEU A 96 5.26 2.97 -10.45
C LEU A 96 4.88 1.74 -11.29
N ALA A 97 5.74 0.72 -11.31
CA ALA A 97 5.43 -0.55 -11.98
C ALA A 97 4.91 -1.56 -10.96
N VAL A 98 3.72 -2.12 -11.19
CA VAL A 98 3.04 -3.03 -10.26
C VAL A 98 2.78 -4.37 -10.95
N GLY A 99 3.50 -5.41 -10.55
CA GLY A 99 3.24 -6.78 -10.98
C GLY A 99 2.28 -7.47 -10.00
N LEU A 100 1.22 -8.10 -10.52
CA LEU A 100 0.25 -8.83 -9.69
C LEU A 100 0.56 -10.33 -9.69
N ASP A 101 0.35 -11.01 -8.55
CA ASP A 101 0.30 -12.46 -8.51
C ASP A 101 -1.13 -12.96 -8.78
N GLY A 102 -1.25 -14.08 -9.50
CA GLY A 102 -2.51 -14.81 -9.60
C GLY A 102 -2.95 -15.46 -8.28
N THR A 103 -4.24 -15.73 -8.13
CA THR A 103 -4.84 -16.26 -6.88
C THR A 103 -5.03 -17.78 -6.86
N LEU A 104 -4.57 -18.52 -7.87
CA LEU A 104 -4.87 -19.96 -8.04
C LEU A 104 -4.51 -20.81 -6.81
N LYS A 105 -3.52 -20.42 -6.00
CA LYS A 105 -3.20 -21.08 -4.72
C LYS A 105 -4.26 -20.85 -3.63
N SER A 106 -4.85 -19.66 -3.54
CA SER A 106 -5.79 -19.27 -2.48
C SER A 106 -7.26 -19.51 -2.84
N TYR A 107 -7.62 -19.41 -4.12
CA TYR A 107 -8.99 -19.57 -4.60
C TYR A 107 -9.44 -21.04 -4.59
N THR A 108 -8.54 -21.96 -4.95
CA THR A 108 -8.84 -23.41 -4.98
C THR A 108 -9.25 -23.91 -3.59
N VAL A 109 -8.51 -23.54 -2.54
CA VAL A 109 -8.81 -23.97 -1.16
C VAL A 109 -10.17 -23.45 -0.66
N ARG A 110 -10.50 -22.18 -0.95
CA ARG A 110 -11.75 -21.56 -0.50
C ARG A 110 -12.98 -22.08 -1.25
N LYS A 111 -12.87 -22.33 -2.56
CA LYS A 111 -13.99 -22.87 -3.34
C LYS A 111 -14.42 -24.25 -2.82
N PHE A 112 -13.46 -25.10 -2.42
CA PHE A 112 -13.78 -26.36 -1.75
C PHE A 112 -14.42 -26.16 -0.38
N SER A 113 -13.94 -25.23 0.44
CA SER A 113 -14.51 -25.00 1.78
C SER A 113 -15.90 -24.36 1.76
N GLU A 114 -16.19 -23.49 0.80
CA GLU A 114 -17.52 -22.87 0.66
C GLU A 114 -18.53 -23.85 0.06
N GLN A 115 -18.11 -24.71 -0.87
CA GLN A 115 -19.01 -25.71 -1.48
C GLN A 115 -19.33 -26.88 -0.53
N SER A 116 -18.48 -27.18 0.45
CA SER A 116 -18.77 -28.16 1.50
C SER A 116 -19.73 -27.65 2.58
N ALA A 117 -19.95 -26.33 2.67
CA ALA A 117 -20.81 -25.72 3.70
C ALA A 117 -22.31 -25.66 3.32
N PHE A 118 -22.69 -26.14 2.14
CA PHE A 118 -24.07 -26.23 1.66
C PHE A 118 -24.59 -27.67 1.57
N VAL A 119 -23.92 -28.61 2.25
CA VAL A 119 -24.34 -30.02 2.36
C VAL A 119 -24.54 -30.35 3.83
N GLU A 120 -25.56 -29.76 4.44
CA GLU A 120 -26.28 -30.30 5.60
C GLU A 120 -27.78 -30.04 5.41
#